data_AF-A0A752E271-F1
#
_entry.id   AF-A0A752E271-F1
#
_cell.length_a   1.000
_cell.length_b   1.000
_cell.length_c   1.000
_cell.angle_alpha   90.00
_cell.angle_beta   90.00
_cell.angle_gamma   90.00
#
_symmetry.space_group_name_H-M   'P 1'
#
loop_
_entity.id
_entity.type
_entity.pdbx_description
1 polymer ?
#
loop_
_entity_poly.entity_id
_entity_poly.type
_entity_poly.pdbx_seq_one_letter_code
_entity_poly.pdbx_strand_id
1 'polypeptide(L)'
;MEHISTTTLIIILIIMVVISAYFSGSETGMMTLNRYRLRHMAKQGNRSAKRVEKLLRKPDRLISLVLIGNNLVNILASALGTIVGMRL
;
A
#
# COMPACT_ATOMS: atom_id res chain seq x y z
N MET A 1 25.65 -3.98 -15.28
CA MET A 1 25.19 -3.61 -13.92
C MET A 1 26.10 -2.58 -13.24
N GLU A 2 26.96 -1.88 -13.99
CA GLU A 2 28.01 -0.99 -13.47
C GLU A 2 27.65 0.52 -13.47
N HIS A 3 26.40 0.91 -13.74
CA HIS A 3 26.02 2.33 -13.84
C HIS A 3 24.91 2.80 -12.89
N ILE A 4 24.44 1.95 -11.98
CA ILE A 4 23.43 2.38 -11.00
C ILE A 4 24.17 3.04 -9.83
N SER A 5 24.13 4.37 -9.78
CA SER A 5 24.69 5.18 -8.69
C SER A 5 23.97 4.88 -7.37
N THR A 6 24.71 4.95 -6.25
CA THR A 6 24.15 4.81 -4.89
C THR A 6 23.01 5.80 -4.66
N THR A 7 23.09 7.01 -5.22
CA THR A 7 22.00 7.98 -5.19
C THR A 7 20.71 7.45 -5.83
N THR A 8 20.82 6.77 -6.98
CA THR A 8 19.66 6.15 -7.64
C THR A 8 19.06 5.04 -6.78
N LEU A 9 19.88 4.23 -6.11
CA LEU A 9 19.39 3.19 -5.18
C LEU A 9 18.66 3.81 -3.99
N ILE A 10 19.17 4.91 -3.42
CA ILE A 10 18.53 5.64 -2.32
C ILE A 10 17.17 6.22 -2.77
N ILE A 11 17.10 6.81 -3.98
CA ILE A 11 15.84 7.33 -4.54
C ILE A 11 14.82 6.18 -4.68
N ILE A 12 15.24 5.03 -5.22
CA ILE A 12 14.37 3.85 -5.34
C ILE A 12 13.90 3.39 -3.96
N LEU A 13 14.80 3.34 -2.96
CA LEU A 13 14.46 2.95 -1.59
C LEU A 13 13.39 3.88 -0.99
N ILE A 14 13.53 5.20 -1.15
CA ILE A 14 12.53 6.18 -0.70
C ILE A 14 11.19 5.92 -1.38
N ILE A 15 11.18 5.67 -2.70
CA ILE A 15 9.96 5.35 -3.43
C ILE A 15 9.31 4.07 -2.87
N MET A 16 10.09 3.02 -2.58
CA MET A 16 9.56 1.80 -1.98
C MET A 16 8.94 2.05 -0.60
N VAL A 17 9.56 2.88 0.24
CA VAL A 17 9.01 3.24 1.56
C VAL A 17 7.68 3.99 1.40
N VAL A 18 7.57 4.92 0.45
CA VAL A 18 6.31 5.63 0.18
C VAL A 18 5.22 4.67 -0.29
N ILE A 19 5.56 3.72 -1.16
CA ILE A 19 4.61 2.69 -1.62
C ILE A 19 4.16 1.80 -0.45
N SER A 20 5.09 1.37 0.40
CA SER A 20 4.80 0.58 1.61
C SER A 20 3.85 1.34 2.56
N ALA A 21 4.13 2.62 2.81
CA ALA A 21 3.27 3.49 3.60
C ALA A 21 1.86 3.64 2.99
N TYR A 22 1.74 3.72 1.67
CA TYR A 22 0.45 3.77 0.99
C TYR A 22 -0.37 2.49 1.19
N PHE A 23 0.25 1.31 1.06
CA PHE A 23 -0.43 0.04 1.31
C PHE A 23 -0.87 -0.08 2.77
N SER A 24 0.01 0.21 3.73
CA SER A 24 -0.31 0.16 5.17
C SER A 24 -1.40 1.18 5.57
N GLY A 25 -1.35 2.40 5.02
CA GLY A 25 -2.38 3.41 5.22
C GLY A 25 -3.74 3.01 4.63
N SER A 26 -3.75 2.34 3.48
CA SER A 26 -4.97 1.80 2.86
C SER A 26 -5.61 0.70 3.70
N GLU A 27 -4.82 -0.21 4.26
CA GLU A 27 -5.28 -1.24 5.20
C GLU A 27 -5.95 -0.61 6.43
N THR A 28 -5.25 0.32 7.08
CA THR A 28 -5.74 0.99 8.29
C THR A 28 -7.00 1.81 8.00
N GLY A 29 -7.04 2.52 6.87
CA GLY A 29 -8.22 3.25 6.42
C GLY A 29 -9.43 2.34 6.17
N MET A 30 -9.21 1.14 5.63
CA MET A 30 -10.29 0.16 5.43
C MET A 30 -10.82 -0.41 6.75
N MET A 31 -9.94 -0.66 7.73
CA MET A 31 -10.35 -1.21 9.03
C MET A 31 -11.05 -0.19 9.93
N THR A 32 -10.65 1.08 9.86
CA THR A 32 -11.19 2.15 10.72
C THR A 32 -12.47 2.81 10.18
N LEU A 33 -12.86 2.49 8.94
CA LEU A 33 -14.02 3.10 8.29
C LEU A 33 -15.35 2.69 8.95
N ASN A 34 -16.19 3.67 9.28
CA ASN A 34 -17.55 3.41 9.77
C ASN A 34 -18.46 2.87 8.65
N ARG A 35 -18.69 1.55 8.65
CA ARG A 35 -19.53 0.84 7.67
C ARG A 35 -20.97 1.35 7.62
N TYR A 36 -21.52 1.80 8.76
CA TYR A 36 -22.89 2.33 8.81
C TYR A 36 -23.00 3.64 8.04
N ARG A 37 -22.10 4.59 8.30
CA ARG A 37 -22.07 5.89 7.61
C ARG A 37 -21.81 5.72 6.12
N LEU A 38 -20.90 4.81 5.74
CA LEU A 38 -20.64 4.48 4.34
C LEU A 38 -21.90 3.96 3.63
N ARG A 39 -22.61 3.01 4.25
CA ARG A 39 -23.82 2.43 3.69
C ARG A 39 -24.95 3.45 3.57
N HIS A 40 -25.02 4.38 4.51
CA HIS A 40 -25.95 5.51 4.44
C HIS A 40 -25.63 6.43 3.24
N MET A 41 -24.36 6.81 3.06
CA MET A 41 -23.91 7.60 1.90
C MET A 41 -24.13 6.87 0.56
N ALA A 42 -23.91 5.55 0.53
CA ALA A 42 -24.17 4.73 -0.65
C ALA A 42 -25.67 4.73 -1.02
N LYS A 43 -26.55 4.66 -0.02
CA LYS A 43 -28.01 4.78 -0.21
C LYS A 43 -28.44 6.18 -0.68
N GLN A 44 -27.76 7.24 -0.25
CA GLN A 44 -27.97 8.61 -0.72
C GLN A 44 -27.48 8.88 -2.16
N GLY A 45 -26.96 7.86 -2.87
CA GLY A 45 -26.57 7.97 -4.27
C GLY A 45 -25.09 8.30 -4.51
N ASN A 46 -24.26 8.41 -3.46
CA ASN A 46 -22.84 8.67 -3.62
C ASN A 46 -22.15 7.47 -4.34
N ARG A 47 -21.65 7.73 -5.56
CA ARG A 47 -21.03 6.71 -6.42
C ARG A 47 -19.76 6.14 -5.80
N SER A 48 -18.93 6.97 -5.16
CA SER A 48 -17.71 6.53 -4.47
C SER A 48 -18.05 5.66 -3.27
N ALA A 49 -19.06 6.05 -2.47
CA ALA A 49 -19.52 5.26 -1.33
C ALA A 49 -20.04 3.88 -1.77
N LYS A 50 -20.78 3.79 -2.87
CA LYS A 50 -21.22 2.50 -3.45
C LYS A 50 -20.06 1.61 -3.87
N ARG A 51 -19.00 2.16 -4.47
CA ARG A 51 -17.80 1.39 -4.84
C ARG A 51 -17.09 0.85 -3.61
N VAL A 52 -16.85 1.70 -2.62
CA VAL A 52 -16.18 1.32 -1.38
C VAL A 52 -17.03 0.31 -0.59
N GLU A 53 -18.36 0.46 -0.57
CA GLU A 53 -19.27 -0.52 0.06
C GLU A 53 -19.13 -1.89 -0.63
N LYS A 54 -19.14 -1.93 -1.96
CA LYS A 54 -18.98 -3.17 -2.74
C LYS A 54 -17.63 -3.83 -2.49
N LEU A 55 -16.56 -3.04 -2.41
CA LEU A 55 -15.21 -3.49 -2.06
C LEU A 55 -15.19 -4.11 -0.65
N LEU A 56 -15.78 -3.45 0.34
CA LEU A 56 -15.85 -3.92 1.73
C LEU A 56 -16.82 -5.10 1.97
N ARG A 57 -17.54 -5.60 0.95
CA ARG A 57 -18.30 -6.86 1.06
C ARG A 57 -17.39 -8.09 1.15
N LYS A 58 -16.16 -8.00 0.62
CA LYS A 58 -15.13 -9.05 0.71
C LYS A 58 -13.81 -8.42 1.19
N PRO A 59 -13.76 -7.95 2.45
CA PRO A 59 -12.60 -7.24 2.98
C PRO A 59 -11.36 -8.13 2.97
N ASP A 60 -11.52 -9.44 3.18
CA ASP A 60 -10.41 -10.41 3.22
C ASP A 60 -9.58 -10.37 1.95
N ARG A 61 -10.21 -10.33 0.77
CA ARG A 61 -9.48 -10.27 -0.52
C ARG A 61 -8.70 -8.97 -0.69
N LEU A 62 -9.25 -7.86 -0.20
CA LEU A 62 -8.60 -6.55 -0.30
C LEU A 62 -7.44 -6.45 0.67
N ILE A 63 -7.65 -6.89 1.91
CA ILE A 63 -6.61 -6.95 2.95
C ILE A 63 -5.49 -7.89 2.49
N SER A 64 -5.81 -9.09 1.98
CA SER A 64 -4.81 -10.00 1.43
C SER A 64 -4.00 -9.37 0.29
N LEU A 65 -4.64 -8.66 -0.64
CA LEU A 65 -3.93 -7.99 -1.73
C LEU A 65 -3.00 -6.88 -1.21
N VAL A 66 -3.48 -6.07 -0.28
CA VAL A 66 -2.70 -4.98 0.34
C VAL A 66 -1.51 -5.56 1.13
N LEU A 67 -1.71 -6.63 1.89
CA LEU A 67 -0.66 -7.31 2.64
C LEU A 67 0.38 -7.95 1.71
N ILE A 68 -0.03 -8.59 0.62
CA ILE A 68 0.90 -9.15 -0.38
C ILE A 68 1.73 -8.02 -1.01
N GLY A 69 1.09 -6.93 -1.42
CA GLY A 69 1.77 -5.78 -2.00
C GLY A 69 2.77 -5.14 -1.03
N ASN A 70 2.36 -4.93 0.21
CA ASN A 70 3.22 -4.38 1.27
C ASN A 70 4.44 -5.28 1.53
N ASN A 71 4.22 -6.59 1.69
CA ASN A 71 5.31 -7.53 1.92
C ASN A 71 6.28 -7.59 0.74
N LEU A 72 5.77 -7.61 -0.49
CA LEU A 72 6.62 -7.60 -1.69
C LEU A 72 7.52 -6.35 -1.72
N VAL A 73 6.93 -5.18 -1.46
CA VAL A 73 7.66 -3.91 -1.44
C VAL A 73 8.72 -3.89 -0.33
N ASN A 74 8.40 -4.40 0.86
CA ASN A 74 9.36 -4.48 1.96
C ASN A 74 10.51 -5.46 1.69
N ILE A 75 10.24 -6.61 1.06
CA ILE A 75 11.29 -7.57 0.67
C ILE A 75 12.26 -6.93 -0.33
N LEU A 76 11.72 -6.26 -1.35
CA LEU A 76 12.53 -5.57 -2.36
C LEU A 76 13.32 -4.40 -1.75
N ALA A 77 12.70 -3.61 -0.87
CA ALA A 77 13.37 -2.52 -0.17
C ALA A 77 14.49 -3.04 0.74
N SER A 78 14.26 -4.15 1.45
CA SER A 78 15.28 -4.82 2.28
C SER A 78 16.47 -5.29 1.43
N ALA A 79 16.20 -5.98 0.31
CA ALA A 79 17.25 -6.43 -0.60
C ALA A 79 18.06 -5.27 -1.20
N LEU A 80 17.39 -4.19 -1.63
CA LEU A 80 18.05 -2.97 -2.08
C LEU A 80 18.86 -2.29 -0.97
N GLY A 81 18.32 -2.26 0.25
CA GLY A 81 19.00 -1.75 1.43
C GLY A 81 20.29 -2.51 1.72
N THR A 82 20.28 -3.85 1.61
CA THR A 82 21.49 -4.66 1.72
C THR A 82 22.54 -4.28 0.68
N ILE A 83 22.13 -4.08 -0.59
CA ILE A 83 23.04 -3.67 -1.66
C ILE A 83 23.62 -2.28 -1.40
N VAL A 84 22.81 -1.33 -0.93
CA VAL A 84 23.28 0.01 -0.56
C VAL A 84 24.25 -0.06 0.62
N GLY A 85 23.94 -0.86 1.64
CA GLY A 85 24.79 -1.05 2.81
C GLY A 85 26.14 -1.69 2.50
N MET A 86 26.21 -2.61 1.53
CA MET A 86 27.48 -3.17 1.05
C MET A 86 28.32 -2.19 0.21
N ARG A 87 27.70 -1.11 -0.30
CA ARG A 87 28.36 -0.10 -1.14
C ARG A 87 28.80 1.16 -0.38
N LEU A 88 28.36 1.30 0.87
CA LEU A 88 28.77 2.34 1.81
C LEU A 88 29.98 1.86 2.61
#